data_AF-A0A963VLC0-F1
#
_entry.id   AF-A0A963VLC0-F1
#
_cell.length_a   1.000
_cell.length_b   1.000
_cell.length_c   1.000
_cell.angle_alpha   90.00
_cell.angle_beta   90.00
_cell.angle_gamma   90.00
#
_symmetry.space_group_name_H-M   'P 1'
#
loop_
_entity.id
_entity.type
_entity.pdbx_description
1 polymer ?
#
loop_
_entity_poly.entity_id
_entity_poly.type
_entity_poly.pdbx_seq_one_letter_code
_entity_poly.pdbx_strand_id
1 'polypeptide(L)'
;MHVKIKPKTYGPLTVQSSDAGALTFETEAGHHAAGALAPASDAMSPSDLMLAALANCIAISMRMASEQMRLELGALNVSATVTKATDLPNRFGRFDVVVRAASPVDGARVEELLKRTKDICTVSNTLGADVALRLDT
;
A
#
# COMPACT_ATOMS: atom_id res chain seq x y z
N MET A 1 11.86 -18.15 8.40
CA MET A 1 10.43 -17.96 8.79
C MET A 1 9.57 -18.42 7.63
N HIS A 2 8.63 -19.35 7.83
CA HIS A 2 7.70 -19.77 6.78
C HIS A 2 6.42 -18.94 6.87
N VAL A 3 6.29 -17.90 6.04
CA VAL A 3 5.02 -17.20 5.86
C VAL A 3 4.07 -18.17 5.16
N LYS A 4 3.02 -18.62 5.86
CA LYS A 4 2.01 -19.52 5.27
C LYS A 4 1.07 -18.69 4.39
N ILE A 5 1.34 -18.71 3.09
CA ILE A 5 0.49 -18.02 2.10
C ILE A 5 -0.80 -18.82 1.92
N LYS A 6 -1.94 -18.16 2.14
CA LYS A 6 -3.26 -18.70 1.80
C LYS A 6 -3.77 -17.99 0.55
N PRO A 7 -4.20 -18.71 -0.50
CA PRO A 7 -4.83 -18.09 -1.65
C PRO A 7 -6.05 -17.25 -1.23
N LYS A 8 -6.14 -16.03 -1.75
CA LYS A 8 -7.27 -15.13 -1.53
C LYS A 8 -7.42 -14.20 -2.73
N THR A 9 -8.66 -13.96 -3.13
CA THR A 9 -9.02 -12.92 -4.09
C THR A 9 -9.51 -11.69 -3.33
N TYR A 10 -9.20 -10.50 -3.84
CA TYR A 10 -9.61 -9.22 -3.26
C TYR A 10 -10.41 -8.42 -4.30
N GLY A 11 -11.48 -7.74 -3.89
CA GLY A 11 -12.31 -6.92 -4.77
C GLY A 11 -13.62 -7.62 -5.18
N PRO A 12 -14.36 -7.06 -6.15
CA PRO A 12 -13.91 -6.02 -7.08
C PRO A 12 -13.83 -4.63 -6.44
N LEU A 13 -12.92 -3.80 -6.98
CA LEU A 13 -13.06 -2.35 -6.94
C LEU A 13 -13.52 -1.93 -8.33
N THR A 14 -14.61 -1.18 -8.40
CA THR A 14 -15.14 -0.67 -9.67
C THR A 14 -14.89 0.81 -9.78
N VAL A 15 -14.47 1.28 -10.96
CA VAL A 15 -14.33 2.70 -11.28
C VAL A 15 -15.34 3.03 -12.38
N GLN A 16 -16.12 4.09 -12.20
CA GLN A 16 -17.02 4.62 -13.20
C GLN A 16 -16.55 6.00 -13.65
N SER A 17 -16.81 6.33 -14.92
CA SER A 17 -16.60 7.66 -15.47
C SER A 17 -17.90 8.21 -16.01
N SER A 18 -18.16 9.50 -15.81
CA SER A 18 -19.25 10.21 -16.47
C SER A 18 -18.84 10.70 -17.87
N ASP A 19 -19.80 11.10 -18.69
CA ASP A 19 -19.52 11.71 -20.02
C ASP A 19 -18.65 12.98 -19.92
N ALA A 20 -18.68 13.66 -18.76
CA ALA A 20 -17.85 14.82 -18.46
C ALA A 20 -16.44 14.46 -17.94
N GLY A 21 -16.11 13.16 -17.83
CA GLY A 21 -14.80 12.65 -17.41
C GLY A 21 -14.58 12.58 -15.89
N ALA A 22 -15.59 12.88 -15.07
CA ALA A 22 -15.48 12.73 -13.61
C ALA A 22 -15.37 11.23 -13.25
N LEU A 23 -14.51 10.89 -12.29
CA LEU A 23 -14.29 9.52 -11.84
C LEU A 23 -14.84 9.30 -10.44
N THR A 24 -15.46 8.15 -10.22
CA THR A 24 -15.81 7.63 -8.89
C THR A 24 -15.38 6.19 -8.78
N PHE A 25 -15.02 5.74 -7.58
CA PHE A 25 -14.77 4.32 -7.34
C PHE A 25 -15.50 3.82 -6.10
N GLU A 26 -15.85 2.54 -6.16
CA GLU A 26 -16.51 1.80 -5.09
C GLU A 26 -15.70 0.55 -4.77
N THR A 27 -15.45 0.33 -3.48
CA THR A 27 -14.81 -0.89 -2.97
C THR A 27 -15.83 -2.00 -2.75
N GLU A 28 -15.40 -3.26 -2.69
CA GLU A 28 -16.24 -4.42 -2.32
C GLU A 28 -17.03 -4.22 -1.00
N ALA A 29 -16.51 -3.41 -0.08
CA ALA A 29 -17.15 -3.10 1.20
C ALA A 29 -18.16 -1.92 1.14
N GLY A 30 -18.41 -1.36 -0.05
CA GLY A 30 -19.36 -0.26 -0.25
C GLY A 30 -18.79 1.13 0.09
N HIS A 31 -17.47 1.29 0.24
CA HIS A 31 -16.86 2.62 0.36
C HIS A 31 -16.79 3.31 -1.00
N HIS A 32 -17.25 4.56 -1.06
CA HIS A 32 -17.24 5.39 -2.26
C HIS A 32 -16.32 6.59 -2.09
N ALA A 33 -15.61 6.95 -3.15
CA ALA A 33 -14.86 8.20 -3.22
C ALA A 33 -14.72 8.70 -4.66
N ALA A 34 -14.51 10.01 -4.82
CA ALA A 34 -14.18 10.62 -6.09
C ALA A 34 -12.71 10.35 -6.45
N GLY A 35 -12.46 10.12 -7.74
CA GLY A 35 -11.12 10.02 -8.32
C GLY A 35 -10.69 11.34 -8.96
N ALA A 36 -9.41 11.66 -8.84
CA ALA A 36 -8.81 12.82 -9.50
C ALA A 36 -7.45 12.47 -10.14
N LEU A 37 -6.97 13.32 -11.05
CA LEU A 37 -5.64 13.14 -11.66
C LEU A 37 -4.50 13.46 -10.70
N ALA A 38 -4.73 14.34 -9.73
CA ALA A 38 -3.78 14.82 -8.75
C ALA A 38 -4.45 14.90 -7.37
N PRO A 39 -3.66 14.93 -6.27
CA PRO A 39 -4.22 15.04 -4.92
C PRO A 39 -5.13 16.26 -4.78
N ALA A 40 -6.29 16.05 -4.17
CA ALA A 40 -7.29 17.08 -3.92
C ALA A 40 -7.92 16.88 -2.54
N SER A 41 -8.64 17.90 -2.06
CA SER A 41 -9.28 17.86 -0.73
C SER A 41 -10.48 16.91 -0.65
N ASP A 42 -11.14 16.66 -1.79
CA ASP A 42 -12.40 15.94 -1.91
C ASP A 42 -12.33 14.73 -2.87
N ALA A 43 -11.16 14.45 -3.42
CA ALA A 43 -10.92 13.34 -4.35
C ALA A 43 -9.53 12.74 -4.15
N MET A 44 -9.42 11.45 -4.44
CA MET A 44 -8.17 10.71 -4.33
C MET A 44 -7.53 10.50 -5.69
N SER A 45 -6.25 10.81 -5.79
CA SER A 45 -5.46 10.45 -6.96
C SER A 45 -5.01 8.98 -6.92
N PRO A 46 -4.67 8.36 -8.06
CA PRO A 46 -4.06 7.03 -8.07
C PRO A 46 -2.81 6.93 -7.19
N SER A 47 -2.01 8.00 -7.10
CA SER A 47 -0.87 8.07 -6.17
C SER A 47 -1.30 8.03 -4.70
N ASP A 48 -2.36 8.74 -4.32
CA ASP A 48 -2.86 8.72 -2.94
C ASP A 48 -3.34 7.32 -2.56
N LEU A 49 -4.10 6.68 -3.44
CA LEU A 49 -4.60 5.32 -3.23
C LEU A 49 -3.46 4.31 -3.10
N MET A 50 -2.44 4.42 -3.95
CA MET A 50 -1.29 3.52 -3.92
C MET A 50 -0.46 3.72 -2.63
N LEU A 51 -0.20 4.97 -2.24
CA LEU A 51 0.52 5.29 -1.02
C LEU A 51 -0.25 4.87 0.23
N ALA A 52 -1.57 5.08 0.25
CA ALA A 52 -2.45 4.64 1.34
C ALA A 52 -2.44 3.11 1.49
N ALA A 53 -2.58 2.38 0.39
CA ALA A 53 -2.52 0.92 0.41
C ALA A 53 -1.16 0.41 0.90
N LEU A 54 -0.05 0.99 0.44
CA LEU A 54 1.30 0.62 0.88
C LEU A 54 1.53 0.92 2.36
N ALA A 55 1.27 2.15 2.81
CA ALA A 55 1.49 2.57 4.20
C ALA A 55 0.64 1.74 5.17
N ASN A 56 -0.64 1.52 4.84
CA ASN A 56 -1.53 0.70 5.65
C ASN A 56 -1.04 -0.76 5.74
N CYS A 57 -0.66 -1.36 4.61
CA CYS A 57 -0.15 -2.72 4.59
C CYS A 57 1.17 -2.86 5.38
N ILE A 58 2.08 -1.88 5.31
CA ILE A 58 3.30 -1.84 6.11
C ILE A 58 2.97 -1.75 7.60
N ALA A 59 2.05 -0.89 8.02
CA ALA A 59 1.65 -0.77 9.42
C ALA A 59 1.11 -2.10 9.96
N ILE A 60 0.21 -2.75 9.23
CA ILE A 60 -0.35 -4.07 9.60
C ILE A 60 0.76 -5.12 9.67
N SER A 61 1.61 -5.19 8.64
CA SER A 61 2.69 -6.18 8.55
C SER A 61 3.73 -5.99 9.65
N MET A 62 4.03 -4.75 10.04
CA MET A 62 4.98 -4.44 11.11
C MET A 62 4.42 -4.86 12.47
N ARG A 63 3.12 -4.69 12.72
CA ARG A 63 2.47 -5.23 13.93
C ARG A 63 2.55 -6.75 13.98
N MET A 64 2.25 -7.43 12.88
CA MET A 64 2.37 -8.89 12.82
C MET A 64 3.81 -9.36 13.06
N ALA A 65 4.80 -8.67 12.47
CA ALA A 65 6.21 -8.97 12.67
C ALA A 65 6.64 -8.73 14.12
N SER A 66 6.20 -7.61 14.74
CA SER A 66 6.54 -7.28 16.12
C SER A 66 5.96 -8.30 17.10
N GLU A 67 4.72 -8.75 16.90
CA GLU A 67 4.10 -9.81 17.70
C GLU A 67 4.90 -11.12 17.65
N GLN A 68 5.30 -11.56 16.45
CA GLN A 68 6.14 -12.75 16.27
C GLN A 68 7.51 -12.60 16.94
N MET A 69 8.01 -11.37 17.01
CA MET A 69 9.27 -11.00 17.62
C MET A 69 9.15 -10.68 19.12
N ARG A 70 7.94 -10.71 19.69
CA ARG A 70 7.64 -10.28 21.07
C ARG A 70 8.16 -8.86 21.35
N LEU A 71 7.90 -7.95 20.43
CA LEU A 71 8.23 -6.53 20.52
C LEU A 71 6.97 -5.70 20.73
N GLU A 72 7.03 -4.76 21.68
CA GLU A 72 5.99 -3.77 21.91
C GLU A 72 6.35 -2.47 21.19
N LEU A 73 5.59 -2.10 20.15
CA LEU A 73 5.85 -0.89 19.36
C LEU A 73 4.99 0.32 19.76
N GLY A 74 3.90 0.08 20.49
CA GLY A 74 2.90 1.11 20.77
C GLY A 74 2.17 1.62 19.52
N ALA A 75 1.90 2.93 19.50
CA ALA A 75 1.33 3.61 18.34
C ALA A 75 2.34 3.69 17.19
N LEU A 76 1.88 3.51 15.96
CA LEU A 76 2.69 3.63 14.75
C LEU A 76 2.24 4.86 13.96
N ASN A 77 3.20 5.63 13.49
CA ASN A 77 3.01 6.64 12.44
C ASN A 77 3.80 6.21 11.21
N VAL A 78 3.11 5.98 10.09
CA VAL A 78 3.71 5.52 8.84
C VAL A 78 3.49 6.58 7.77
N SER A 79 4.58 7.09 7.21
CA SER A 79 4.55 8.00 6.06
C SER A 79 5.19 7.34 4.86
N ALA A 80 4.55 7.43 3.70
CA ALA A 80 5.08 6.93 2.44
C ALA A 80 5.17 8.06 1.41
N THR A 81 6.24 8.05 0.61
CA THR A 81 6.41 8.91 -0.55
C THR A 81 6.76 8.06 -1.76
N VAL A 82 6.45 8.58 -2.95
CA VAL A 82 6.80 7.91 -4.21
C VAL A 82 7.40 8.91 -5.19
N THR A 83 8.47 8.49 -5.86
CA THR A 83 9.09 9.25 -6.95
C THR A 83 8.82 8.54 -8.26
N LYS A 84 8.32 9.29 -9.24
CA LYS A 84 8.05 8.81 -10.60
C LYS A 84 9.37 8.48 -11.31
N ALA A 85 9.38 7.40 -12.09
CA ALA A 85 10.54 7.03 -12.89
C ALA A 85 10.75 8.02 -14.04
N THR A 86 12.01 8.21 -14.45
CA THR A 86 12.40 9.10 -15.55
C THR A 86 12.61 8.37 -16.88
N ASP A 87 12.36 7.06 -16.90
CA ASP A 87 12.47 6.15 -18.04
C ASP A 87 11.13 5.46 -18.34
N LEU A 88 11.09 4.69 -19.43
CA LEU A 88 9.90 3.95 -19.86
C LEU A 88 9.90 2.52 -19.27
N PRO A 89 8.70 1.94 -19.01
CA PRO A 89 7.37 2.54 -19.17
C PRO A 89 7.04 3.55 -18.06
N ASN A 90 5.96 4.32 -18.27
CA ASN A 90 5.44 5.28 -17.29
C ASN A 90 5.04 4.55 -16.00
N ARG A 91 5.84 4.70 -14.94
CA ARG A 91 5.66 4.01 -13.66
C ARG A 91 6.20 4.81 -12.49
N PHE A 92 5.83 4.39 -11.29
CA PHE A 92 6.54 4.78 -10.07
C PHE A 92 7.91 4.09 -10.01
N GLY A 93 8.96 4.86 -9.74
CA GLY A 93 10.33 4.35 -9.71
C GLY A 93 10.75 3.85 -8.32
N ARG A 94 10.50 4.65 -7.29
CA ARG A 94 10.90 4.33 -5.91
C ARG A 94 9.84 4.78 -4.92
N PHE A 95 9.51 3.90 -3.98
CA PHE A 95 8.70 4.19 -2.82
C PHE A 95 9.61 4.23 -1.60
N ASP A 96 9.49 5.27 -0.78
CA ASP A 96 10.17 5.39 0.49
C ASP A 96 9.13 5.40 1.62
N VAL A 97 9.31 4.53 2.61
CA VAL A 97 8.39 4.39 3.73
C VAL A 97 9.16 4.57 5.03
N VAL A 98 8.68 5.49 5.87
CA VAL A 98 9.23 5.76 7.20
C VAL A 98 8.19 5.35 8.23
N VAL A 99 8.61 4.51 9.18
CA VAL A 99 7.78 4.10 10.31
C VAL A 99 8.36 4.66 11.60
N ARG A 100 7.52 5.33 12.38
CA ARG A 100 7.84 5.81 13.73
C ARG A 100 6.99 5.04 14.73
N ALA A 101 7.65 4.31 15.63
CA ALA A 101 7.01 3.63 16.74
C ALA A 101 7.07 4.51 17.99
N ALA A 102 6.02 4.48 18.82
CA ALA A 102 5.97 5.21 20.07
C ALA A 102 6.92 4.61 21.13
N SER A 103 7.13 3.29 21.07
CA SER A 103 8.06 2.58 21.93
C SER A 103 9.39 2.35 21.20
N PRO A 104 10.55 2.55 21.87
CA PRO A 104 11.85 2.32 21.27
C PRO A 104 12.05 0.83 20.99
N VAL A 105 12.70 0.54 19.87
CA VAL A 105 13.14 -0.82 19.51
C VAL A 105 14.66 -0.85 19.62
N ASP A 106 15.18 -1.89 20.27
CA ASP A 106 16.62 -2.14 20.30
C ASP A 106 17.19 -2.17 18.87
N GLY A 107 18.25 -1.39 18.62
CA GLY A 107 18.89 -1.25 17.32
C GLY A 107 19.32 -2.60 16.72
N ALA A 108 19.74 -3.55 17.56
CA ALA A 108 20.12 -4.90 17.11
C ALA A 108 18.95 -5.69 16.48
N ARG A 109 17.70 -5.27 16.74
CA ARG A 109 16.47 -5.92 16.28
C ARG A 109 15.75 -5.19 15.15
N VAL A 110 16.13 -3.94 14.88
CA VAL A 110 15.46 -3.09 13.88
C VAL A 110 15.54 -3.70 12.49
N GLU A 111 16.73 -4.15 12.07
CA GLU A 111 16.90 -4.74 10.73
C GLU A 111 16.07 -6.01 10.54
N GLU A 112 16.00 -6.86 11.57
CA GLU A 112 15.18 -8.07 11.54
C GLU A 112 13.68 -7.74 11.45
N LEU A 113 13.22 -6.74 12.22
CA LEU A 113 11.83 -6.27 12.20
C LEU A 113 11.46 -5.72 10.81
N LEU A 114 12.31 -4.87 10.23
CA LEU A 114 12.10 -4.32 8.89
C LEU A 114 12.05 -5.42 7.84
N LYS A 115 12.99 -6.37 7.89
CA LYS A 115 13.01 -7.51 6.97
C LYS A 115 11.71 -8.33 7.07
N ARG A 116 11.30 -8.72 8.28
CA ARG A 116 10.07 -9.50 8.49
C ARG A 116 8.82 -8.74 8.06
N THR A 117 8.78 -7.44 8.32
CA THR A 117 7.69 -6.56 7.86
C THR A 117 7.57 -6.62 6.33
N LYS A 118 8.69 -6.51 5.61
CA LYS A 118 8.72 -6.57 4.15
C LYS A 118 8.35 -7.97 3.64
N ASP A 119 8.83 -9.03 4.28
CA ASP A 119 8.47 -10.41 3.96
C ASP A 119 6.95 -10.68 4.08
N ILE A 120 6.27 -10.00 5.01
CA ILE A 120 4.82 -10.14 5.24
C ILE A 120 3.99 -9.22 4.32
N CYS A 121 4.48 -8.02 4.02
CA CYS A 121 3.71 -6.98 3.33
C CYS A 121 3.39 -7.32 1.87
N THR A 122 2.18 -7.82 1.63
CA THR A 122 1.68 -8.17 0.29
C THR A 122 1.81 -7.01 -0.69
N VAL A 123 1.37 -5.80 -0.32
CA VAL A 123 1.41 -4.65 -1.23
C VAL A 123 2.84 -4.34 -1.68
N SER A 124 3.80 -4.26 -0.77
CA SER A 124 5.21 -3.98 -1.11
C SER A 124 5.85 -5.07 -1.99
N ASN A 125 5.36 -6.30 -1.89
CA ASN A 125 5.83 -7.43 -2.69
C ASN A 125 5.12 -7.51 -4.05
N THR A 126 4.03 -6.77 -4.23
CA THR A 126 3.26 -6.67 -5.49
C THR A 126 3.65 -5.48 -6.35
N LEU A 127 4.41 -4.49 -5.85
CA LEU A 127 4.73 -3.27 -6.63
C LEU A 127 5.51 -3.50 -7.96
N GLY A 128 5.97 -4.73 -8.23
CA GLY A 128 6.51 -5.17 -9.52
C GLY A 128 5.71 -6.27 -10.22
N ALA A 129 4.45 -6.48 -9.84
CA ALA A 129 3.59 -7.50 -10.43
C ALA A 129 3.10 -7.11 -11.83
N ASP A 130 2.81 -8.13 -12.64
CA ASP A 130 2.24 -7.97 -13.98
C ASP A 130 0.78 -7.52 -13.92
N VAL A 131 0.36 -6.69 -14.88
CA VAL A 131 -1.00 -6.15 -15.00
C VAL A 131 -1.54 -6.48 -16.38
N ALA A 132 -2.48 -7.42 -16.44
CA ALA A 132 -3.16 -7.79 -17.67
C ALA A 132 -4.34 -6.85 -17.95
N LEU A 133 -4.34 -6.24 -19.13
CA LEU A 133 -5.40 -5.35 -19.61
C LEU A 133 -6.29 -6.08 -20.62
N ARG A 134 -7.62 -5.92 -20.49
CA ARG A 134 -8.62 -6.41 -21.44
C ARG A 134 -9.68 -5.35 -21.64
N LEU A 135 -10.12 -5.16 -22.88
CA LEU A 135 -11.26 -4.33 -23.25
C LEU A 135 -12.39 -5.27 -23.70
N ASP A 136 -13.57 -5.11 -23.11
CA ASP A 136 -14.79 -5.84 -23.47
C ASP A 136 -15.68 -4.91 -24.31
N THR A 137 -16.13 -5.37 -25.48
CA THR A 137 -16.86 -4.57 -26.48
C THR A 137 -18.10 -5.29 -26.99
#